data_AF-A0A821EHB8-F1
#
_entry.id   AF-A0A821EHB8-F1
#
_cell.length_a   1.000
_cell.length_b   1.000
_cell.length_c   1.000
_cell.angle_alpha   90.00
_cell.angle_beta   90.00
_cell.angle_gamma   90.00
#
_symmetry.space_group_name_H-M   'P 1'
#
loop_
_entity.id
_entity.type
_entity.pdbx_description
1 polymer ?
#
loop_
_entity_poly.entity_id
_entity_poly.type
_entity_poly.pdbx_seq_one_letter_code
_entity_poly.pdbx_strand_id
1 'polypeptide(L)'
;QQQQQQQQQQQQQQQQQQQQPQQQQQRQQQQQQKPPPPQQQRQQQPQQQRQQKPRQQQQQRRRQQQRQQKPPPQQQQPQQHQQQKQHQQQQVTTTTTTAQSVASAFWSFDNNALELYNSGLDATLSGSPIYTTSFAGYGAAISFTRSSTQYVYITPKVLPFNSRSFTIEAWIYPVSLSSSNDYGI
;
A
#
# COMPACT_ATOMS: atom_id res chain seq x y z
N GLN A 1 20.58 5.17 -36.86
CA GLN A 1 19.58 4.17 -36.43
C GLN A 1 18.99 4.49 -35.05
N GLN A 2 19.80 4.78 -34.02
CA GLN A 2 19.30 5.03 -32.65
C GLN A 2 18.30 6.20 -32.53
N GLN A 3 18.49 7.28 -33.29
CA GLN A 3 17.57 8.43 -33.28
C GLN A 3 16.18 8.10 -33.86
N GLN A 4 16.12 7.24 -34.88
CA GLN A 4 14.86 6.83 -35.50
C GLN A 4 14.05 5.93 -34.55
N GLN A 5 14.73 5.06 -33.80
CA GLN A 5 14.09 4.21 -32.78
C GLN A 5 13.50 5.06 -31.64
N GLN A 6 14.20 6.11 -31.23
CA GLN A 6 13.71 7.01 -30.19
C GLN A 6 12.48 7.81 -30.64
N GLN A 7 12.48 8.28 -31.89
CA GLN A 7 11.33 8.99 -32.46
C GLN A 7 10.10 8.08 -32.57
N GLN A 8 10.29 6.82 -32.95
CA GLN A 8 9.22 5.82 -33.00
C GLN A 8 8.65 5.52 -31.61
N GLN A 9 9.50 5.41 -30.59
CA GLN A 9 9.06 5.17 -29.21
C GLN A 9 8.25 6.37 -28.67
N GLN A 10 8.67 7.59 -28.99
CA GLN A 10 7.96 8.80 -28.57
C GLN A 10 6.57 8.92 -29.24
N GLN A 11 6.47 8.55 -30.53
CA GLN A 11 5.21 8.55 -31.26
C GLN A 11 4.23 7.50 -30.71
N GLN A 12 4.73 6.31 -30.34
CA GLN A 12 3.91 5.26 -29.73
C GLN A 12 3.38 5.67 -28.35
N GLN A 13 4.20 6.38 -27.57
CA GLN A 13 3.80 6.90 -26.26
C GLN A 13 2.71 7.99 -26.39
N GLN A 14 2.78 8.82 -27.43
CA GLN A 14 1.75 9.82 -27.73
C GLN A 14 0.42 9.17 -28.12
N GLN A 15 0.45 8.09 -28.92
CA GLN A 15 -0.74 7.35 -29.30
C GLN A 15 -1.47 6.72 -28.10
N GLN A 16 -0.72 6.15 -27.14
CA GLN A 16 -1.32 5.61 -25.92
C GLN A 16 -2.01 6.69 -25.06
N GLN A 17 -1.43 7.90 -24.97
CA GLN A 17 -2.05 8.99 -24.21
C GLN A 17 -3.37 9.47 -24.83
N GLN A 18 -3.55 9.35 -26.14
CA GLN A 18 -4.80 9.73 -26.81
C GLN A 18 -5.93 8.70 -26.66
N GLN A 19 -5.63 7.42 -26.44
CA GLN A 19 -6.68 6.39 -26.29
C GLN A 19 -7.30 6.33 -24.88
N GLN A 20 -6.57 6.77 -23.85
CA GLN A 20 -7.01 6.67 -22.46
C GLN A 20 -8.33 7.41 -22.14
N PRO A 21 -8.58 8.63 -22.64
CA PRO A 21 -9.82 9.37 -22.38
C PRO A 21 -11.06 8.67 -22.97
N GLN A 22 -10.92 8.07 -24.15
CA GLN A 22 -12.05 7.47 -24.88
C GLN A 22 -12.59 6.23 -24.14
N GLN A 23 -11.69 5.40 -23.61
CA GLN A 23 -12.07 4.23 -22.82
C GLN A 23 -12.72 4.61 -21.48
N GLN A 24 -12.32 5.74 -20.89
CA GLN A 24 -12.93 6.23 -19.66
C GLN A 24 -14.36 6.77 -19.89
N GLN A 25 -14.62 7.39 -21.03
CA GLN A 25 -15.95 7.86 -21.40
C GLN A 25 -16.92 6.69 -21.64
N GLN A 26 -16.44 5.60 -22.27
CA GLN A 26 -17.26 4.40 -22.49
C GLN A 26 -17.68 3.72 -21.18
N ARG A 27 -16.79 3.64 -20.18
CA ARG A 27 -17.13 3.13 -18.85
C ARG A 27 -18.18 3.98 -18.12
N GLN A 28 -18.19 5.29 -18.32
CA GLN A 28 -19.22 6.15 -17.72
C GLN A 28 -20.59 5.92 -18.33
N GLN A 29 -20.68 5.67 -19.64
CA GLN A 29 -21.97 5.36 -20.28
C GLN A 29 -22.55 4.03 -19.79
N GLN A 30 -21.71 3.00 -19.60
CA GLN A 30 -22.18 1.72 -19.05
C GLN A 30 -22.73 1.83 -17.62
N GLN A 31 -22.19 2.72 -16.78
CA GLN A 31 -22.71 2.90 -15.42
C GLN A 31 -24.07 3.59 -15.37
N GLN A 32 -24.46 4.33 -16.42
CA GLN A 32 -25.80 4.95 -16.49
C GLN A 32 -26.89 3.99 -16.92
N GLN A 33 -26.53 2.87 -17.57
CA GLN A 33 -27.50 1.87 -18.03
C GLN A 33 -27.82 0.80 -16.99
N LYS A 34 -27.24 0.86 -15.79
CA LYS A 34 -27.55 -0.14 -14.75
C LYS A 34 -29.01 0.08 -14.29
N PRO A 35 -29.93 -0.86 -14.55
CA PRO A 35 -31.33 -0.70 -14.16
C PRO A 35 -31.42 -0.50 -12.64
N PRO A 36 -32.36 0.33 -12.17
CA PRO A 36 -32.59 0.48 -10.75
C PRO A 36 -32.94 -0.90 -10.16
N PRO A 37 -32.41 -1.25 -8.98
CA PRO A 37 -32.79 -2.48 -8.32
C PRO A 37 -34.32 -2.48 -8.06
N PRO A 38 -34.99 -3.64 -8.18
CA PRO A 38 -36.43 -3.74 -7.96
C PRO A 38 -36.77 -3.21 -6.55
N GLN A 39 -37.74 -2.29 -6.50
CA GLN A 39 -38.23 -1.68 -5.28
C GLN A 39 -38.97 -2.72 -4.44
N GLN A 40 -38.25 -3.40 -3.53
CA GLN A 40 -38.91 -4.00 -2.37
C GLN A 40 -39.22 -2.90 -1.36
N GLN A 41 -40.50 -2.81 -1.00
CA GLN A 41 -41.06 -1.87 -0.02
C GLN A 41 -40.22 -1.84 1.27
N ARG A 42 -39.54 -0.72 1.53
CA ARG A 42 -39.21 -0.32 2.90
C ARG A 42 -39.50 1.16 3.09
N GLN A 43 -40.16 1.41 4.22
CA GLN A 43 -40.52 2.69 4.77
C GLN A 43 -39.28 3.57 5.03
N GLN A 44 -39.45 4.85 4.69
CA GLN A 44 -38.82 6.07 5.19
C GLN A 44 -37.50 5.94 6.00
N GLN A 45 -36.36 6.35 5.42
CA GLN A 45 -35.24 7.11 6.05
C GLN A 45 -34.10 7.47 5.05
N PRO A 46 -33.17 8.41 5.34
CA PRO A 46 -33.12 9.68 4.62
C PRO A 46 -32.06 9.85 3.51
N GLN A 47 -32.29 10.92 2.75
CA GLN A 47 -31.73 11.37 1.47
C GLN A 47 -30.22 11.73 1.41
N GLN A 48 -29.35 11.28 2.32
CA GLN A 48 -27.94 11.76 2.34
C GLN A 48 -26.98 11.02 1.39
N GLN A 49 -27.35 9.87 0.81
CA GLN A 49 -26.41 9.10 -0.02
C GLN A 49 -26.30 9.53 -1.49
N ARG A 50 -27.13 10.46 -2.00
CA ARG A 50 -27.03 10.88 -3.41
C ARG A 50 -25.98 11.94 -3.72
N GLN A 51 -25.32 12.53 -2.72
CA GLN A 51 -24.32 13.60 -2.95
C GLN A 51 -22.85 13.16 -2.91
N GLN A 52 -22.52 11.90 -2.59
CA GLN A 52 -21.11 11.49 -2.48
C GLN A 52 -20.45 11.04 -3.80
N LYS A 53 -21.23 10.59 -4.79
CA LYS A 53 -20.66 10.13 -6.08
C LYS A 53 -19.92 11.22 -6.90
N PRO A 54 -20.36 12.48 -6.97
CA PRO A 54 -19.67 13.48 -7.79
C PRO A 54 -18.25 13.82 -7.30
N ARG A 55 -18.00 13.74 -5.98
CA ARG A 55 -16.72 14.17 -5.39
C ARG A 55 -15.55 13.24 -5.73
N GLN A 56 -15.77 11.93 -5.78
CA GLN A 56 -14.71 10.99 -6.17
C GLN A 56 -14.29 11.16 -7.65
N GLN A 57 -15.25 11.45 -8.52
CA GLN A 57 -14.98 11.62 -9.94
C GLN A 57 -14.19 12.89 -10.24
N GLN A 58 -14.43 13.97 -9.48
CA GLN A 58 -13.69 15.22 -9.62
C GLN A 58 -12.23 15.09 -9.13
N GLN A 59 -11.98 14.29 -8.08
CA GLN A 59 -10.63 14.06 -7.56
C GLN A 59 -9.76 13.23 -8.52
N GLN A 60 -10.34 12.25 -9.22
CA GLN A 60 -9.64 11.50 -10.27
C GLN A 60 -9.23 12.39 -11.46
N ARG A 61 -10.11 13.30 -11.90
CA ARG A 61 -9.78 14.26 -12.99
C ARG A 61 -8.59 15.16 -12.62
N ARG A 62 -8.52 15.64 -11.37
CA ARG A 62 -7.39 16.46 -10.89
C ARG A 62 -6.07 15.71 -10.93
N ARG A 63 -6.06 14.42 -10.57
CA ARG A 63 -4.84 13.58 -10.62
C ARG A 63 -4.34 13.32 -12.05
N GLN A 64 -5.25 13.15 -13.00
CA GLN A 64 -4.85 12.97 -14.41
C GLN A 64 -4.27 14.25 -15.02
N GLN A 65 -4.83 15.43 -14.71
CA GLN A 65 -4.29 16.70 -15.23
C GLN A 65 -2.88 17.01 -14.70
N GLN A 66 -2.58 16.66 -13.44
CA GLN A 66 -1.22 16.87 -12.90
C GLN A 66 -0.16 15.97 -13.56
N ARG A 67 -0.53 14.80 -14.10
CA ARG A 67 0.44 13.92 -14.78
C ARG A 67 0.83 14.42 -16.17
N GLN A 68 0.00 15.23 -16.82
CA GLN A 68 0.33 15.78 -18.14
C GLN A 68 1.22 17.03 -18.09
N GLN A 69 1.44 17.62 -16.91
CA GLN A 69 2.33 18.78 -16.75
C GLN A 69 3.75 18.41 -16.31
N LYS A 70 4.11 17.12 -16.23
CA LYS A 70 5.50 16.76 -15.93
C LYS A 70 6.34 17.13 -17.17
N PRO A 71 7.26 18.10 -17.07
CA PRO A 71 8.09 18.46 -18.20
C PRO A 71 8.88 17.23 -18.67
N PRO A 72 9.06 17.04 -19.99
CA PRO A 72 9.82 15.92 -20.50
C PRO A 72 11.23 15.96 -19.89
N PRO A 73 11.79 14.82 -19.47
CA PRO A 73 13.16 14.78 -18.99
C PRO A 73 14.06 15.29 -20.11
N GLN A 74 14.78 16.38 -19.84
CA GLN A 74 15.79 16.90 -20.76
C GLN A 74 16.81 15.79 -21.02
N GLN A 75 16.88 15.34 -22.27
CA GLN A 75 17.93 14.44 -22.73
C GLN A 75 19.27 15.16 -22.59
N GLN A 76 20.07 14.73 -21.62
CA GLN A 76 21.48 15.10 -21.56
C GLN A 76 22.16 14.50 -22.79
N GLN A 77 22.60 15.36 -23.70
CA GLN A 77 23.51 14.99 -24.78
C GLN A 77 24.85 14.55 -24.17
N PRO A 78 25.47 13.47 -24.67
CA PRO A 78 26.83 13.11 -24.27
C PRO A 78 27.82 14.10 -24.90
N GLN A 79 28.27 15.08 -24.12
CA GLN A 79 29.42 15.89 -24.49
C GLN A 79 30.69 15.06 -24.31
N GLN A 80 31.29 14.64 -25.43
CA GLN A 80 32.71 14.36 -25.49
C GLN A 80 33.47 15.68 -25.32
N HIS A 81 34.15 15.88 -24.20
CA HIS A 81 35.30 16.77 -24.13
C HIS A 81 36.39 16.13 -23.28
N GLN A 82 37.47 15.81 -23.99
CA GLN A 82 38.78 15.46 -23.50
C GLN A 82 39.48 16.77 -23.13
N GLN A 83 39.61 17.10 -21.83
CA GLN A 83 40.77 17.86 -21.35
C GLN A 83 40.93 17.81 -19.84
N GLN A 84 42.16 17.46 -19.47
CA GLN A 84 42.75 17.52 -18.14
C GLN A 84 42.37 18.79 -17.38
N LYS A 85 41.66 18.63 -16.28
CA LYS A 85 41.98 19.34 -15.04
C LYS A 85 41.93 18.34 -13.89
N GLN A 86 43.10 18.07 -13.35
CA GLN A 86 43.26 17.69 -11.95
C GLN A 86 42.36 18.63 -11.14
N HIS A 87 41.50 18.10 -10.27
CA HIS A 87 41.16 18.61 -8.93
C HIS A 87 40.10 17.68 -8.35
N GLN A 88 40.43 17.15 -7.17
CA GLN A 88 39.55 16.43 -6.24
C GLN A 88 38.66 15.35 -6.85
N GLN A 89 39.18 14.12 -6.83
CA GLN A 89 38.34 12.95 -6.60
C GLN A 89 37.65 13.12 -5.24
N GLN A 90 36.53 13.84 -5.20
CA GLN A 90 35.50 13.54 -4.22
C GLN A 90 34.90 12.22 -4.71
N GLN A 91 35.46 11.14 -4.19
CA GLN A 91 34.87 9.82 -4.28
C GLN A 91 33.44 9.97 -3.75
N VAL A 92 32.47 9.97 -4.65
CA VAL A 92 31.09 9.75 -4.28
C VAL A 92 31.03 8.28 -3.93
N THR A 93 31.42 7.96 -2.70
CA THR A 93 31.07 6.70 -2.05
C THR A 93 29.55 6.71 -1.98
N THR A 94 28.92 6.10 -2.99
CA THR A 94 27.60 5.51 -2.80
C THR A 94 27.81 4.41 -1.77
N THR A 95 27.79 4.80 -0.50
CA THR A 95 27.46 3.89 0.57
C THR A 95 26.08 3.39 0.22
N THR A 96 26.02 2.20 -0.35
CA THR A 96 24.85 1.35 -0.28
C THR A 96 24.65 1.17 1.22
N THR A 97 23.92 2.08 1.85
CA THR A 97 23.45 1.92 3.20
C THR A 97 22.53 0.74 3.09
N THR A 98 23.08 -0.46 3.30
CA THR A 98 22.29 -1.63 3.68
C THR A 98 21.47 -1.10 4.83
N ALA A 99 20.19 -0.82 4.56
CA ALA A 99 19.26 -0.46 5.59
C ALA A 99 19.23 -1.70 6.46
N GLN A 100 20.08 -1.71 7.50
CA GLN A 100 19.96 -2.66 8.58
C GLN A 100 18.55 -2.44 9.07
N SER A 101 17.66 -3.36 8.69
CA SER A 101 16.34 -3.40 9.24
C SER A 101 16.53 -3.68 10.72
N VAL A 102 16.53 -2.62 11.53
CA VAL A 102 16.72 -2.68 12.98
C VAL A 102 15.42 -3.12 13.66
N ALA A 103 14.67 -4.02 13.04
CA ALA A 103 13.51 -4.64 13.66
C ALA A 103 13.94 -5.22 15.00
N SER A 104 13.46 -4.61 16.09
CA SER A 104 13.88 -4.98 17.44
C SER A 104 13.18 -6.25 17.93
N ALA A 105 12.09 -6.64 17.26
CA ALA A 105 11.36 -7.86 17.49
C ALA A 105 10.62 -8.27 16.21
N PHE A 106 10.47 -9.56 15.97
CA PHE A 106 9.62 -10.10 14.90
C PHE A 106 8.98 -11.42 15.34
N TRP A 107 7.67 -11.55 15.14
CA TRP A 107 6.91 -12.77 15.41
C TRP A 107 6.34 -13.31 14.09
N SER A 108 6.80 -14.50 13.67
CA SER A 108 6.29 -15.14 12.45
C SER A 108 5.02 -15.95 12.68
N PHE A 109 4.71 -16.27 13.94
CA PHE A 109 3.58 -17.09 14.35
C PHE A 109 3.50 -18.49 13.74
N ASP A 110 4.63 -19.10 13.36
CA ASP A 110 4.71 -20.46 12.80
C ASP A 110 4.43 -21.54 13.86
N ASN A 111 3.15 -21.67 14.25
CA ASN A 111 2.63 -22.56 15.31
C ASN A 111 3.17 -22.29 16.72
N ASN A 112 3.79 -21.13 16.93
CA ASN A 112 4.27 -20.68 18.23
C ASN A 112 4.30 -19.15 18.25
N ALA A 113 4.49 -18.53 19.41
CA ALA A 113 4.58 -17.08 19.57
C ALA A 113 5.96 -16.64 20.04
N LEU A 114 7.00 -17.37 19.64
CA LEU A 114 8.39 -17.04 19.93
C LEU A 114 8.86 -15.90 19.03
N GLU A 115 9.72 -15.07 19.57
CA GLU A 115 10.34 -13.96 18.84
C GLU A 115 11.58 -14.45 18.07
N LEU A 116 11.67 -14.09 16.79
CA LEU A 116 12.66 -14.67 15.88
C LEU A 116 14.11 -14.29 16.22
N TYR A 117 14.35 -13.09 16.75
CA TYR A 117 15.68 -12.60 17.09
C TYR A 117 16.17 -13.05 18.47
N ASN A 118 15.41 -13.87 19.19
CA ASN A 118 15.76 -14.41 20.51
C ASN A 118 16.12 -13.30 21.52
N SER A 119 15.46 -12.15 21.43
CA SER A 119 15.63 -11.01 22.35
C SER A 119 15.00 -11.28 23.73
N GLY A 120 14.27 -12.38 23.86
CA GLY A 120 13.45 -12.72 25.03
C GLY A 120 12.16 -11.91 25.09
N LEU A 121 11.66 -11.45 23.93
CA LEU A 121 10.36 -10.80 23.76
C LEU A 121 9.32 -11.81 23.28
N ASP A 122 9.38 -13.05 23.76
CA ASP A 122 8.39 -14.07 23.41
C ASP A 122 7.00 -13.59 23.84
N ALA A 123 6.04 -13.82 22.94
CA ALA A 123 4.65 -13.48 23.17
C ALA A 123 3.92 -14.69 23.77
N THR A 124 2.91 -14.40 24.59
CA THR A 124 2.02 -15.39 25.17
C THR A 124 0.61 -15.13 24.66
N LEU A 125 -0.04 -16.21 24.23
CA LEU A 125 -1.43 -16.19 23.81
C LEU A 125 -2.34 -16.46 25.03
N SER A 126 -3.38 -15.66 25.17
CA SER A 126 -4.42 -15.83 26.21
C SER A 126 -5.80 -15.94 25.56
N GLY A 127 -6.69 -16.74 26.15
CA GLY A 127 -8.05 -16.98 25.63
C GLY A 127 -8.14 -17.96 24.45
N SER A 128 -7.06 -18.69 24.16
CA SER A 128 -6.97 -19.67 23.06
C SER A 128 -7.18 -19.12 21.63
N PRO A 129 -6.44 -18.10 21.17
CA PRO A 129 -6.34 -17.74 19.75
C PRO A 129 -5.76 -18.91 18.93
N ILE A 130 -6.02 -18.93 17.63
CA ILE A 130 -5.67 -20.05 16.74
C ILE A 130 -4.61 -19.60 15.73
N TYR A 131 -3.54 -20.37 15.55
CA TYR A 131 -2.60 -20.16 14.44
C TYR A 131 -3.25 -20.58 13.12
N THR A 132 -3.17 -19.73 12.11
CA THR A 132 -3.75 -19.97 10.78
C THR A 132 -2.78 -19.58 9.67
N THR A 133 -3.06 -19.98 8.44
CA THR A 133 -2.24 -19.62 7.28
C THR A 133 -2.23 -18.10 7.05
N SER A 134 -1.05 -17.51 6.89
CA SER A 134 -0.87 -16.11 6.55
C SER A 134 -1.34 -15.81 5.12
N PHE A 135 -1.95 -14.64 4.90
CA PHE A 135 -2.30 -14.16 3.56
C PHE A 135 -1.08 -13.63 2.79
N ALA A 136 -0.01 -13.26 3.50
CA ALA A 136 1.19 -12.66 2.90
C ALA A 136 2.20 -13.69 2.36
N GLY A 137 1.94 -14.99 2.53
CA GLY A 137 2.85 -16.06 2.10
C GLY A 137 4.15 -16.16 2.92
N TYR A 138 4.24 -15.42 4.03
CA TYR A 138 5.34 -15.50 4.99
C TYR A 138 4.77 -15.66 6.40
N GLY A 139 5.34 -16.61 7.16
CA GLY A 139 4.87 -16.97 8.49
C GLY A 139 3.45 -17.55 8.52
N ALA A 140 2.89 -17.62 9.73
CA ALA A 140 1.47 -17.81 9.98
C ALA A 140 0.84 -16.52 10.52
N ALA A 141 -0.48 -16.54 10.67
CA ALA A 141 -1.26 -15.49 11.29
C ALA A 141 -1.89 -16.00 12.59
N ILE A 142 -2.26 -15.07 13.47
CA ILE A 142 -3.13 -15.38 14.62
C ILE A 142 -4.56 -14.99 14.25
N SER A 143 -5.45 -15.96 14.35
CA SER A 143 -6.89 -15.76 14.27
C SER A 143 -7.46 -15.63 15.68
N PHE A 144 -8.01 -14.46 15.96
CA PHE A 144 -8.85 -14.26 17.14
C PHE A 144 -10.29 -14.57 16.73
N THR A 145 -10.94 -15.46 17.49
CA THR A 145 -12.37 -15.73 17.42
C THR A 145 -13.12 -14.72 18.29
N ARG A 146 -14.45 -14.84 18.32
CA ARG A 146 -15.39 -13.84 18.87
C ARG A 146 -15.37 -13.69 20.40
N SER A 147 -14.29 -14.06 21.08
CA SER A 147 -14.16 -13.97 22.54
C SER A 147 -13.38 -12.73 22.94
N SER A 148 -13.95 -11.89 23.83
CA SER A 148 -13.26 -10.71 24.40
C SER A 148 -12.07 -11.07 25.29
N THR A 149 -11.87 -12.35 25.59
CA THR A 149 -10.76 -12.84 26.41
C THR A 149 -9.53 -13.21 25.61
N GLN A 150 -9.58 -13.10 24.27
CA GLN A 150 -8.47 -13.46 23.41
C GLN A 150 -7.54 -12.29 23.16
N TYR A 151 -6.27 -12.47 23.51
CA TYR A 151 -5.24 -11.47 23.29
C TYR A 151 -3.86 -12.12 23.20
N VAL A 152 -2.96 -11.38 22.57
CA VAL A 152 -1.51 -11.66 22.60
C VAL A 152 -0.89 -10.60 23.46
N TYR A 153 -0.04 -11.01 24.40
CA TYR A 153 0.73 -10.08 25.21
C TYR A 153 2.18 -10.50 25.23
N ILE A 154 3.07 -9.53 25.31
CA ILE A 154 4.50 -9.75 25.43
C ILE A 154 4.84 -9.59 26.90
N THR A 155 5.39 -10.65 27.50
CA THR A 155 5.80 -10.59 28.91
C THR A 155 6.98 -9.62 29.03
N PRO A 156 6.97 -8.68 29.99
CA PRO A 156 7.90 -7.56 29.96
C PRO A 156 9.36 -7.99 30.19
N LYS A 157 10.13 -8.04 29.11
CA LYS A 157 11.44 -7.39 29.08
C LYS A 157 11.22 -5.95 28.63
N VAL A 158 11.84 -5.02 29.34
CA VAL A 158 11.65 -3.58 29.13
C VAL A 158 12.04 -3.21 27.70
N LEU A 159 11.06 -3.11 26.80
CA LEU A 159 11.23 -2.34 25.57
C LEU A 159 11.25 -0.87 25.98
N PRO A 160 12.36 -0.13 25.78
CA PRO A 160 12.53 1.22 26.31
C PRO A 160 11.78 2.26 25.45
N PHE A 161 10.46 2.09 25.31
CA PHE A 161 9.60 2.97 24.52
C PHE A 161 9.55 4.41 25.05
N ASN A 162 9.91 4.62 26.32
CA ASN A 162 9.94 5.93 26.95
C ASN A 162 11.13 6.82 26.52
N SER A 163 12.13 6.28 25.81
CA SER A 163 13.37 7.00 25.45
C SER A 163 13.68 6.99 23.96
N ARG A 164 12.81 6.41 23.14
CA ARG A 164 13.06 6.21 21.69
C ARG A 164 11.74 6.27 20.90
N SER A 165 11.80 6.83 19.71
CA SER A 165 10.74 6.66 18.71
C SER A 165 10.76 5.22 18.19
N PHE A 166 9.59 4.66 17.90
CA PHE A 166 9.44 3.32 17.34
C PHE A 166 8.37 3.30 16.25
N THR A 167 8.37 2.24 15.45
CA THR A 167 7.35 1.95 14.44
C THR A 167 6.85 0.53 14.68
N ILE A 168 5.55 0.32 14.53
CA ILE A 168 4.94 -0.99 14.50
C ILE A 168 4.41 -1.21 13.08
N GLU A 169 4.73 -2.36 12.51
CA GLU A 169 4.18 -2.82 11.23
C GLU A 169 3.44 -4.14 11.46
N ALA A 170 2.21 -4.23 10.97
CA ALA A 170 1.39 -5.42 11.08
C ALA A 170 0.43 -5.53 9.90
N TRP A 171 0.17 -6.75 9.46
CA TRP A 171 -0.87 -7.06 8.48
C TRP A 171 -2.11 -7.53 9.22
N ILE A 172 -3.22 -6.81 9.04
CA ILE A 172 -4.50 -7.12 9.69
C ILE A 172 -5.51 -7.46 8.59
N TYR A 173 -6.15 -8.61 8.70
CA TYR A 173 -7.22 -9.02 7.80
C TYR A 173 -8.56 -9.05 8.56
N PRO A 174 -9.34 -7.96 8.50
CA PRO A 174 -10.62 -7.92 9.19
C PRO A 174 -11.62 -8.85 8.51
N VAL A 175 -12.46 -9.53 9.30
CA VAL A 175 -13.58 -10.32 8.79
C VAL A 175 -14.85 -9.48 8.77
N SER A 176 -15.72 -9.72 7.78
CA SER A 176 -16.99 -8.99 7.69
C SER A 176 -17.86 -9.29 8.90
N LEU A 177 -18.41 -8.23 9.51
CA LEU A 177 -19.37 -8.36 10.59
C LEU A 177 -20.59 -9.12 10.11
N SER A 178 -20.88 -10.23 10.76
CA SER A 178 -22.03 -11.08 10.40
C SER A 178 -23.33 -10.64 11.07
N SER A 179 -23.25 -9.81 12.12
CA SER A 179 -24.42 -9.26 12.83
C SER A 179 -24.11 -7.96 13.58
N SER A 180 -25.15 -7.26 14.08
CA SER A 180 -25.02 -6.02 14.85
C SER A 180 -24.31 -6.17 16.20
N ASN A 181 -24.18 -7.41 16.69
CA ASN A 181 -23.48 -7.74 17.94
C ASN A 181 -22.06 -8.25 17.65
N ASP A 182 -21.61 -8.12 16.41
CA ASP A 182 -20.25 -8.42 15.99
C ASP A 182 -19.42 -7.15 16.14
N TYR A 183 -18.55 -7.13 17.14
CA TYR A 183 -17.65 -5.98 17.36
C TYR A 183 -16.43 -6.02 16.43
N GLY A 184 -16.30 -7.09 15.63
CA GLY A 184 -15.20 -7.31 14.71
C GLY A 184 -13.84 -7.32 15.37
N ILE A 185 -12.84 -7.28 14.51
CA ILE A 185 -11.51 -6.73 14.74
C ILE A 185 -11.14 -5.98 13.46
#